data_AF-A0A843C884-F1
#
_entry.id   AF-A0A843C884-F1
#
_cell.length_a   1.000
_cell.length_b   1.000
_cell.length_c   1.000
_cell.angle_alpha   90.00
_cell.angle_beta   90.00
_cell.angle_gamma   90.00
#
_symmetry.space_group_name_H-M   'P 1'
#
loop_
_entity.id
_entity.type
_entity.pdbx_description
1 polymer ?
#
loop_
_entity_poly.entity_id
_entity_poly.type
_entity_poly.pdbx_seq_one_letter_code
_entity_poly.pdbx_strand_id
1 'polypeptide(L)'
;MKSLLILAVVTVLAISLGANHANAMCAIDTDWPDKPCIDTSPPLPLSKSEWRDLWSEYYTFKGADWMEQQKLELDKQTKSDNLKEWIESGYDSQNFTNYNVWFYYYANDQAPAPEGYELDETIYNKEILSPLKQFNSGIPIDKIQCKEGLELVIKSSDNTPACVKLTSVPKLIERGWTDSITHITSPDPDESSIRTITLVDNDKVISLKKGERFLLKLGDDYNWDAEINNQTIVSKVINIMIVKGTQGVYESHNLGNAVMTTTGNPICLATSTPCLQPSILLTWNIQVME
;
A
#
# COMPACT_ATOMS: atom_id res chain seq x y z
N MET A 1 25.00 0.05 82.56
CA MET A 1 25.14 0.39 81.13
C MET A 1 24.98 -0.90 80.33
N LYS A 2 23.75 -1.19 79.90
CA LYS A 2 23.38 -2.33 79.06
C LYS A 2 22.52 -1.79 77.92
N SER A 3 22.57 -2.49 76.79
CA SER A 3 21.94 -2.21 75.50
C SER A 3 22.77 -1.42 74.49
N LEU A 4 23.82 -2.11 74.05
CA LEU A 4 24.19 -2.27 72.65
C LEU A 4 22.98 -2.74 71.79
N LEU A 5 23.03 -2.49 70.49
CA LEU A 5 22.09 -2.89 69.42
C LEU A 5 20.75 -2.16 69.40
N ILE A 6 20.59 -1.23 68.45
CA ILE A 6 19.46 -1.17 67.51
C ILE A 6 19.86 -0.23 66.36
N LEU A 7 19.78 -0.77 65.14
CA LEU A 7 19.73 -0.10 63.83
C LEU A 7 21.01 0.50 63.21
N ALA A 8 22.03 -0.35 63.06
CA ALA A 8 23.00 -0.21 61.99
C ALA A 8 22.49 -0.89 60.69
N VAL A 9 21.41 -0.40 60.04
CA VAL A 9 20.97 -0.90 58.70
C VAL A 9 20.14 0.14 57.91
N VAL A 10 20.59 1.39 57.71
CA VAL A 10 19.86 2.32 56.81
C VAL A 10 20.76 3.07 55.81
N THR A 11 22.08 2.88 55.83
CA THR A 11 22.95 3.49 54.83
C THR A 11 23.35 2.50 53.75
N VAL A 12 23.12 2.92 52.50
CA VAL A 12 23.54 2.32 51.22
C VAL A 12 22.59 1.26 50.65
N LEU A 13 21.38 1.67 50.27
CA LEU A 13 20.70 1.07 49.11
C LEU A 13 19.92 2.13 48.33
N ALA A 14 20.56 3.25 48.02
CA ALA A 14 20.16 4.07 46.88
C ALA A 14 20.81 3.43 45.64
N ILE A 15 20.26 2.30 45.20
CA ILE A 15 20.52 1.78 43.87
C ILE A 15 19.98 2.86 42.94
N SER A 16 20.88 3.60 42.31
CA SER A 16 20.59 4.37 41.13
C SER A 16 19.91 3.43 40.15
N LEU A 17 18.58 3.48 40.07
CA LEU A 17 17.84 3.12 38.89
C LEU A 17 18.17 4.18 37.83
N GLY A 18 19.44 4.20 37.41
CA GLY A 18 19.77 4.69 36.09
C GLY A 18 19.05 3.75 35.16
N ALA A 19 17.97 4.21 34.57
CA ALA A 19 17.42 3.55 33.41
C ALA A 19 18.58 3.42 32.42
N ASN A 20 19.07 2.20 32.22
CA ASN A 20 19.92 1.88 31.10
C ASN A 20 19.05 2.06 29.86
N HIS A 21 18.88 3.31 29.42
CA HIS A 21 18.40 3.57 28.08
C HIS A 21 19.56 3.19 27.17
N ALA A 22 19.52 1.96 26.63
CA ALA A 22 20.27 1.65 25.44
C ALA A 22 19.69 2.54 24.33
N ASN A 23 20.38 3.63 24.00
CA ASN A 23 20.08 4.38 22.79
C ASN A 23 20.59 3.53 21.63
N ALA A 24 19.70 2.72 21.04
CA ALA A 24 19.97 2.08 19.76
C ALA A 24 19.96 3.19 18.70
N MET A 25 21.15 3.70 18.36
CA MET A 25 21.31 4.55 17.18
C MET A 25 21.41 3.63 15.96
N CYS A 26 20.71 3.98 14.88
CA CYS A 26 20.83 3.24 13.62
C CYS A 26 22.28 3.24 13.12
N ALA A 27 22.68 2.12 12.53
CA ALA A 27 23.96 2.03 11.82
C ALA A 27 23.99 3.11 10.74
N ILE A 28 25.09 3.86 10.69
CA ILE A 28 25.28 4.88 9.66
C ILE A 28 25.47 4.16 8.33
N ASP A 29 24.62 4.47 7.36
CA ASP A 29 24.75 3.97 5.99
C ASP A 29 25.38 5.08 5.14
N THR A 30 26.67 4.91 4.81
CA THR A 30 27.38 5.92 4.01
C THR A 30 26.97 5.90 2.53
N ASP A 31 26.35 4.82 2.05
CA ASP A 31 25.81 4.73 0.69
C ASP A 31 24.45 5.44 0.57
N TRP A 32 23.62 5.35 1.61
CA TRP A 32 22.33 6.01 1.67
C TRP A 32 22.17 6.79 2.99
N PRO A 33 22.68 8.03 3.09
CA PRO A 33 22.72 8.78 4.35
C PRO A 33 21.35 9.06 4.97
N ASP A 34 20.31 9.19 4.14
CA ASP A 34 18.93 9.43 4.55
C ASP A 34 18.11 8.14 4.69
N LYS A 35 18.78 6.97 4.72
CA LYS A 35 18.11 5.68 4.86
C LYS A 35 17.17 5.69 6.07
N PRO A 36 15.89 5.31 5.89
CA PRO A 36 14.95 5.20 6.99
C PRO A 36 15.51 4.33 8.11
N CYS A 37 15.63 4.92 9.29
CA CYS A 37 16.10 4.26 10.50
C CYS A 37 15.01 3.31 10.99
N ILE A 38 15.11 2.03 10.59
CA ILE A 38 14.17 1.00 10.97
C ILE A 38 14.85 0.09 12.00
N ASP A 39 14.45 0.26 13.26
CA ASP A 39 14.91 -0.56 14.40
C ASP A 39 14.28 -1.94 14.31
N THR A 40 14.90 -2.83 13.54
CA THR A 40 14.33 -4.16 13.34
C THR A 40 15.41 -5.22 13.32
N SER A 41 15.88 -5.58 14.51
CA SER A 41 16.24 -6.97 14.74
C SER A 41 14.97 -7.83 14.52
N PRO A 42 15.04 -8.94 13.75
CA PRO A 42 13.89 -9.80 13.52
C PRO A 42 13.19 -10.19 14.84
N PRO A 43 11.85 -10.25 14.86
CA PRO A 43 10.96 -10.14 13.69
C PRO A 43 10.63 -8.69 13.27
N LEU A 44 10.75 -8.44 11.97
CA LEU A 44 10.39 -7.18 11.29
C LEU A 44 8.84 -6.98 11.36
N PRO A 45 8.31 -5.74 11.37
CA PRO A 45 6.87 -5.45 11.35
C PRO A 45 6.30 -5.08 9.96
N LEU A 46 7.14 -4.96 8.93
CA LEU A 46 6.74 -4.62 7.56
C LEU A 46 6.64 -5.84 6.62
N SER A 47 5.53 -5.92 5.90
CA SER A 47 5.32 -6.84 4.78
C SER A 47 6.28 -6.56 3.62
N LYS A 48 6.45 -7.52 2.72
CA LYS A 48 7.29 -7.35 1.51
C LYS A 48 6.82 -6.18 0.64
N SER A 49 5.52 -5.93 0.58
CA SER A 49 4.95 -4.78 -0.16
C SER A 49 5.30 -3.43 0.47
N GLU A 50 5.28 -3.33 1.80
CA GLU A 50 5.68 -2.12 2.52
C GLU A 50 7.18 -1.87 2.38
N TRP A 51 7.99 -2.94 2.37
CA TRP A 51 9.41 -2.83 2.06
C TRP A 51 9.65 -2.32 0.64
N ARG A 52 8.88 -2.78 -0.35
CA ARG A 52 8.98 -2.28 -1.73
C ARG A 52 8.71 -0.79 -1.83
N ASP A 53 7.65 -0.32 -1.19
CA ASP A 53 7.26 1.09 -1.20
C ASP A 53 8.35 1.95 -0.54
N LEU A 54 8.82 1.55 0.63
CA LEU A 54 9.87 2.26 1.36
C LEU A 54 11.19 2.33 0.56
N TRP A 55 11.59 1.21 -0.06
CA TRP A 55 12.86 1.13 -0.79
C TRP A 55 12.81 1.75 -2.18
N SER A 56 11.64 2.22 -2.64
CA SER A 56 11.54 3.01 -3.88
C SER A 56 12.32 4.33 -3.82
N GLU A 57 12.48 4.89 -2.62
CA GLU A 57 13.28 6.10 -2.39
C GLU A 57 14.77 5.86 -2.67
N TYR A 58 15.29 4.67 -2.34
CA TYR A 58 16.67 4.32 -2.66
C TYR A 58 16.94 4.35 -4.17
N TYR A 59 16.05 3.75 -4.96
CA TYR A 59 16.17 3.77 -6.42
C TYR A 59 16.14 5.19 -6.97
N THR A 60 15.26 6.04 -6.44
CA THR A 60 15.15 7.45 -6.83
C THR A 60 16.42 8.23 -6.48
N PHE A 61 16.98 8.00 -5.29
CA PHE A 61 18.20 8.64 -4.81
C PHE A 61 19.43 8.28 -5.65
N LYS A 62 19.58 7.00 -6.02
CA LYS A 62 20.73 6.53 -6.80
C LYS A 62 20.62 6.81 -8.30
N GLY A 63 19.40 6.81 -8.83
CA GLY A 63 19.12 7.03 -10.24
C GLY A 63 19.11 5.75 -11.08
N ALA A 64 18.30 5.76 -12.15
CA ALA A 64 17.99 4.58 -12.96
C ALA A 64 19.23 3.95 -13.61
N ASP A 65 20.05 4.74 -14.30
CA ASP A 65 21.25 4.24 -15.02
C ASP A 65 22.21 3.50 -14.07
N TRP A 66 22.41 4.05 -12.87
CA TRP A 66 23.30 3.45 -11.88
C TRP A 66 22.71 2.14 -11.32
N MET A 67 21.40 2.14 -10.99
CA MET A 67 20.72 0.94 -10.49
C MET A 67 20.73 -0.19 -11.53
N GLU A 68 20.50 0.13 -12.81
CA GLU A 68 20.56 -0.85 -13.91
C GLU A 68 21.96 -1.44 -14.07
N GLN A 69 23.02 -0.62 -13.95
CA GLN A 69 24.39 -1.12 -13.94
C GLN A 69 24.67 -2.04 -12.75
N GLN A 70 24.21 -1.68 -11.55
CA GLN A 70 24.38 -2.52 -10.37
C GLN A 70 23.59 -3.82 -10.44
N LYS A 71 22.42 -3.80 -11.09
CA LYS A 71 21.65 -5.02 -11.36
C LYS A 71 22.46 -6.04 -12.17
N LEU A 72 23.20 -5.58 -13.17
CA LEU A 72 24.05 -6.47 -13.97
C LEU A 72 25.14 -7.14 -13.13
N GLU A 73 25.73 -6.42 -12.17
CA GLU A 73 26.69 -7.01 -11.24
C GLU A 73 26.00 -7.97 -10.26
N LEU A 74 24.85 -7.61 -9.70
CA LEU A 74 24.04 -8.49 -8.85
C LEU A 74 23.68 -9.82 -9.55
N ASP A 75 23.24 -9.75 -10.80
CA ASP A 75 22.90 -10.93 -11.61
C ASP A 75 24.11 -11.84 -11.85
N LYS A 76 25.30 -11.25 -11.98
CA LYS A 76 26.56 -11.99 -12.11
C LYS A 76 26.93 -12.71 -10.82
N GLN A 77 26.77 -12.06 -9.67
CA GLN A 77 27.08 -12.65 -8.36
C GLN A 77 26.10 -13.77 -7.99
N THR A 78 24.83 -13.61 -8.39
CA THR A 78 23.81 -14.65 -8.25
C THR A 78 24.15 -15.91 -9.06
N LYS A 79 24.74 -15.75 -10.26
CA LYS A 79 25.18 -16.88 -11.10
C LYS A 79 26.45 -17.55 -10.60
N SER A 80 27.29 -16.85 -9.85
CA SER A 80 28.57 -17.36 -9.36
C SER A 80 28.53 -17.93 -7.94
N ASP A 81 27.35 -18.00 -7.32
CA ASP A 81 27.15 -18.45 -5.92
C ASP A 81 27.91 -17.62 -4.86
N ASN A 82 28.27 -16.37 -5.21
CA ASN A 82 28.99 -15.44 -4.33
C ASN A 82 28.10 -14.32 -3.80
N LEU A 83 26.77 -14.46 -3.96
CA LEU A 83 25.81 -13.42 -3.65
C LEU A 83 25.90 -12.94 -2.20
N LYS A 84 26.02 -13.86 -1.24
CA LYS A 84 26.12 -13.54 0.19
C LYS A 84 27.37 -12.72 0.51
N GLU A 85 28.53 -13.17 0.06
CA GLU A 85 29.80 -12.45 0.26
C GLU A 85 29.77 -11.06 -0.37
N TRP A 86 29.15 -10.95 -1.56
CA TRP A 86 28.99 -9.67 -2.24
C TRP A 86 28.07 -8.71 -1.47
N ILE A 87 26.94 -9.19 -0.95
CA ILE A 87 26.01 -8.41 -0.11
C ILE A 87 26.72 -7.89 1.15
N GLU A 88 27.49 -8.76 1.79
CA GLU A 88 28.17 -8.48 3.06
C GLU A 88 29.46 -7.66 2.87
N SER A 89 29.92 -7.49 1.63
CA SER A 89 31.06 -6.65 1.35
C SER A 89 30.77 -5.18 1.68
N GLY A 90 31.69 -4.57 2.43
CA GLY A 90 31.59 -3.16 2.83
C GLY A 90 30.99 -2.91 4.22
N TYR A 91 30.52 -3.95 4.93
CA TYR A 91 30.03 -3.84 6.31
C TYR A 91 31.05 -3.19 7.25
N ASP A 92 32.32 -3.61 7.18
CA ASP A 92 33.42 -3.04 7.98
C ASP A 92 33.64 -1.54 7.72
N SER A 93 33.29 -1.08 6.53
CA SER A 93 33.41 0.32 6.10
C SER A 93 32.11 1.13 6.23
N GLN A 94 31.03 0.53 6.75
CA GLN A 94 29.69 1.14 6.77
C GLN A 94 29.18 1.57 5.38
N ASN A 95 29.71 0.92 4.34
CA ASN A 95 29.28 1.12 2.96
C ASN A 95 28.44 -0.09 2.56
N PHE A 96 27.12 0.09 2.63
CA PHE A 96 26.15 -0.98 2.38
C PHE A 96 25.63 -0.97 0.94
N THR A 97 26.39 -0.42 -0.02
CA THR A 97 25.98 -0.31 -1.44
C THR A 97 25.41 -1.63 -1.97
N ASN A 98 26.15 -2.72 -1.82
CA ASN A 98 25.76 -4.01 -2.40
C ASN A 98 24.54 -4.60 -1.69
N TYR A 99 24.49 -4.49 -0.36
CA TYR A 99 23.30 -4.84 0.42
C TYR A 99 22.07 -4.03 -0.01
N ASN A 100 22.21 -2.72 -0.18
CA ASN A 100 21.10 -1.85 -0.52
C ASN A 100 20.55 -2.15 -1.93
N VAL A 101 21.44 -2.36 -2.91
CA VAL A 101 21.09 -2.80 -4.25
C VAL A 101 20.35 -4.14 -4.21
N TRP A 102 20.92 -5.13 -3.52
CA TRP A 102 20.29 -6.44 -3.41
C TRP A 102 18.91 -6.35 -2.77
N PHE A 103 18.79 -5.64 -1.64
CA PHE A 103 17.54 -5.56 -0.89
C PHE A 103 16.44 -4.89 -1.73
N TYR A 104 16.77 -3.82 -2.47
CA TYR A 104 15.83 -3.20 -3.40
C TYR A 104 15.29 -4.21 -4.41
N TYR A 105 16.18 -4.93 -5.10
CA TYR A 105 15.75 -5.90 -6.12
C TYR A 105 15.04 -7.11 -5.52
N TYR A 106 15.43 -7.55 -4.34
CA TYR A 106 14.79 -8.63 -3.60
C TYR A 106 13.35 -8.26 -3.17
N ALA A 107 13.13 -7.06 -2.63
CA ALA A 107 11.80 -6.55 -2.28
C ALA A 107 10.88 -6.39 -3.52
N ASN A 108 11.47 -6.23 -4.70
CA ASN A 108 10.78 -6.14 -5.99
C ASN A 108 10.66 -7.49 -6.73
N ASP A 109 10.99 -8.61 -6.10
CA ASP A 109 10.94 -9.95 -6.71
C ASP A 109 11.87 -10.13 -7.92
N GLN A 110 12.96 -9.36 -7.96
CA GLN A 110 13.95 -9.34 -9.06
C GLN A 110 15.31 -9.90 -8.64
N ALA A 111 15.48 -10.32 -7.40
CA ALA A 111 16.68 -10.98 -6.89
C ALA A 111 16.31 -12.07 -5.88
N PRO A 112 17.08 -13.16 -5.79
CA PRO A 112 16.88 -14.18 -4.77
C PRO A 112 17.42 -13.73 -3.41
N ALA A 113 16.94 -14.33 -2.32
CA ALA A 113 17.60 -14.23 -1.02
C ALA A 113 18.67 -15.34 -0.92
N PRO A 114 19.90 -15.02 -0.46
CA PRO A 114 20.83 -16.05 -0.02
C PRO A 114 20.33 -16.70 1.29
N GLU A 115 20.87 -17.87 1.60
CA GLU A 115 20.52 -18.63 2.82
C GLU A 115 20.72 -17.77 4.09
N GLY A 116 19.68 -17.68 4.91
CA GLY A 116 19.63 -16.87 6.14
C GLY A 116 19.17 -15.43 5.93
N TYR A 117 18.90 -15.01 4.69
CA TYR A 117 18.34 -13.70 4.34
C TYR A 117 16.89 -13.80 3.86
N GLU A 118 16.29 -14.98 3.89
CA GLU A 118 14.88 -15.15 3.60
C GLU A 118 14.05 -14.33 4.60
N LEU A 119 13.14 -13.51 4.07
CA LEU A 119 12.11 -12.91 4.92
C LEU A 119 11.18 -14.06 5.31
N ASP A 120 11.28 -14.51 6.56
CA ASP A 120 10.43 -15.57 7.06
C ASP A 120 8.97 -15.08 7.14
N GLU A 121 8.23 -15.33 6.06
CA GLU A 121 6.79 -15.08 5.99
C GLU A 121 6.00 -15.96 6.98
N THR A 122 6.61 -17.03 7.55
CA THR A 122 5.98 -17.90 8.55
C THR A 122 6.07 -17.36 9.98
N ILE A 123 7.03 -16.46 10.27
CA ILE A 123 7.07 -15.66 11.51
C ILE A 123 6.00 -14.56 11.51
N TYR A 124 5.37 -14.28 10.37
CA TYR A 124 4.21 -13.39 10.24
C TYR A 124 2.86 -14.05 10.57
N ASN A 125 2.86 -15.27 11.11
CA ASN A 125 1.74 -15.77 11.91
C ASN A 125 1.74 -15.22 13.35
N LYS A 126 2.34 -14.03 13.57
CA LYS A 126 2.09 -13.22 14.75
C LYS A 126 0.65 -12.72 14.69
N GLU A 127 -0.22 -13.46 15.38
CA GLU A 127 -1.61 -13.16 15.72
C GLU A 127 -2.13 -11.85 15.11
N ILE A 128 -2.62 -11.91 13.86
CA ILE A 128 -3.26 -10.75 13.20
C ILE A 128 -4.27 -10.18 14.20
N LEU A 129 -3.98 -8.95 14.66
CA LEU A 129 -4.79 -8.28 15.66
C LEU A 129 -6.21 -8.13 15.12
N SER A 130 -7.20 -8.09 16.02
CA SER A 130 -8.57 -7.82 15.55
C SER A 130 -8.62 -6.47 14.83
N PRO A 131 -9.52 -6.29 13.85
CA PRO A 131 -9.62 -5.07 13.05
C PRO A 131 -9.74 -3.80 13.89
N LEU A 132 -10.53 -3.86 14.96
CA LEU A 132 -10.67 -2.76 15.90
C LEU A 132 -9.37 -2.44 16.63
N LYS A 133 -8.55 -3.44 16.98
CA LYS A 133 -7.23 -3.20 17.59
C LYS A 133 -6.26 -2.56 16.60
N GLN A 134 -6.26 -3.01 15.35
CA GLN A 134 -5.47 -2.40 14.27
C GLN A 134 -5.86 -0.93 14.09
N PHE A 135 -7.16 -0.66 13.97
CA PHE A 135 -7.71 0.70 13.88
C PHE A 135 -7.32 1.58 15.07
N ASN A 136 -7.48 1.08 16.30
CA ASN A 136 -7.13 1.81 17.51
C ASN A 136 -5.62 2.04 17.69
N SER A 137 -4.78 1.29 16.96
CA SER A 137 -3.34 1.54 16.89
C SER A 137 -2.94 2.61 15.88
N GLY A 138 -3.91 3.20 15.17
CA GLY A 138 -3.68 4.25 14.18
C GLY A 138 -3.47 3.75 12.75
N ILE A 139 -3.70 2.45 12.48
CA ILE A 139 -3.67 1.92 11.12
C ILE A 139 -4.88 2.49 10.35
N PRO A 140 -4.67 3.11 9.17
CA PRO A 140 -5.77 3.58 8.32
C PRO A 140 -6.77 2.47 8.01
N ILE A 141 -8.06 2.78 7.98
CA ILE A 141 -9.12 1.77 7.87
C ILE A 141 -9.00 0.89 6.61
N ASP A 142 -8.49 1.45 5.51
CA ASP A 142 -8.23 0.79 4.23
C ASP A 142 -6.96 -0.09 4.23
N LYS A 143 -6.14 0.00 5.28
CA LYS A 143 -4.90 -0.77 5.48
C LYS A 143 -5.06 -1.86 6.54
N ILE A 144 -6.25 -2.02 7.11
CA ILE A 144 -6.54 -3.07 8.09
C ILE A 144 -6.54 -4.43 7.41
N GLN A 145 -5.76 -5.35 7.97
CA GLN A 145 -5.62 -6.69 7.44
C GLN A 145 -6.57 -7.67 8.10
N CYS A 146 -7.22 -8.50 7.30
CA CYS A 146 -8.02 -9.62 7.77
C CYS A 146 -7.25 -10.92 7.73
N LYS A 147 -7.63 -11.87 8.60
CA LYS A 147 -7.19 -13.27 8.45
C LYS A 147 -7.73 -13.83 7.15
N GLU A 148 -7.02 -14.82 6.60
CA GLU A 148 -7.42 -15.51 5.38
C GLU A 148 -8.89 -15.99 5.44
N GLY A 149 -9.63 -15.76 4.35
CA GLY A 149 -11.04 -16.10 4.23
C GLY A 149 -12.01 -15.16 4.96
N LEU A 150 -11.53 -14.04 5.51
CA LEU A 150 -12.36 -12.96 6.05
C LEU A 150 -12.17 -11.67 5.25
N GLU A 151 -13.25 -10.92 5.12
CA GLU A 151 -13.32 -9.66 4.41
C GLU A 151 -13.53 -8.51 5.38
N LEU A 152 -12.84 -7.40 5.11
CA LEU A 152 -12.98 -6.18 5.87
C LEU A 152 -14.32 -5.52 5.53
N VAL A 153 -15.10 -5.20 6.57
CA VAL A 153 -16.35 -4.45 6.49
C VAL A 153 -16.33 -3.32 7.51
N ILE A 154 -17.00 -2.21 7.18
CA ILE A 154 -17.10 -1.03 8.05
C ILE A 154 -18.52 -0.94 8.57
N LYS A 155 -18.66 -0.88 9.89
CA LYS A 155 -19.97 -0.79 10.54
C LYS A 155 -20.56 0.60 10.36
N SER A 156 -21.79 0.70 9.82
CA SER A 156 -22.42 1.99 9.48
C SER A 156 -22.70 2.88 10.68
N SER A 157 -22.88 2.31 11.87
CA SER A 157 -23.30 3.08 13.06
C SER A 157 -22.18 3.92 13.69
N ASP A 158 -20.94 3.46 13.61
CA ASP A 158 -19.80 4.03 14.35
C ASP A 158 -18.50 4.04 13.53
N ASN A 159 -18.56 3.64 12.25
CA ASN A 159 -17.42 3.54 11.34
C ASN A 159 -16.29 2.63 11.85
N THR A 160 -16.59 1.67 12.75
CA THR A 160 -15.59 0.73 13.22
C THR A 160 -15.40 -0.43 12.24
N PRO A 161 -14.16 -0.93 12.08
CA PRO A 161 -13.88 -2.03 11.16
C PRO A 161 -14.11 -3.41 11.80
N ALA A 162 -14.51 -4.37 10.98
CA ALA A 162 -14.61 -5.78 11.35
C ALA A 162 -14.21 -6.69 10.17
N CYS A 163 -13.71 -7.88 10.48
CA CYS A 163 -13.41 -8.91 9.50
C CYS A 163 -14.48 -9.98 9.63
N VAL A 164 -15.23 -10.21 8.57
CA VAL A 164 -16.35 -11.15 8.55
C VAL A 164 -16.19 -12.12 7.39
N LYS A 165 -16.83 -13.29 7.47
CA LYS A 165 -16.87 -14.17 6.29
C LYS A 165 -17.61 -13.46 5.16
N LEU A 166 -17.12 -13.57 3.93
CA LEU A 166 -17.77 -13.03 2.74
C LEU A 166 -19.26 -13.43 2.66
N THR A 167 -19.58 -14.67 3.02
CA THR A 167 -20.96 -15.21 3.05
C THR A 167 -21.88 -14.53 4.08
N SER A 168 -21.33 -13.82 5.06
CA SER A 168 -22.10 -13.07 6.06
C SER A 168 -22.42 -11.64 5.60
N VAL A 169 -21.67 -11.10 4.63
CA VAL A 169 -21.78 -9.70 4.18
C VAL A 169 -23.20 -9.36 3.70
N PRO A 170 -23.88 -10.16 2.85
CA PRO A 170 -25.24 -9.83 2.39
C PRO A 170 -26.24 -9.70 3.54
N LYS A 171 -26.12 -10.56 4.56
CA LYS A 171 -27.00 -10.52 5.75
C LYS A 171 -26.70 -9.30 6.64
N LEU A 172 -25.47 -8.81 6.64
CA LEU A 172 -25.10 -7.60 7.38
C LEU A 172 -25.62 -6.34 6.69
N ILE A 173 -25.63 -6.33 5.35
CA ILE A 173 -26.25 -5.27 4.54
C ILE A 173 -27.76 -5.23 4.75
N GLU A 174 -28.44 -6.39 4.64
CA GLU A 174 -29.90 -6.50 4.86
C GLU A 174 -30.33 -5.98 6.23
N ARG A 175 -29.44 -6.12 7.23
CA ARG A 175 -29.67 -5.68 8.61
C ARG A 175 -29.25 -4.22 8.87
N GLY A 176 -28.79 -3.50 7.85
CA GLY A 176 -28.29 -2.13 7.99
C GLY A 176 -27.05 -2.01 8.89
N TRP A 177 -26.26 -3.08 9.00
CA TRP A 177 -25.07 -3.10 9.84
C TRP A 177 -23.84 -2.53 9.10
N THR A 178 -23.78 -2.67 7.78
CA THR A 178 -22.75 -2.11 6.90
C THR A 178 -23.38 -1.69 5.57
N ASP A 179 -22.84 -0.62 4.96
CA ASP A 179 -23.34 -0.05 3.71
C ASP A 179 -22.49 -0.46 2.50
N SER A 180 -21.40 -1.23 2.67
CA SER A 180 -20.43 -1.46 1.58
C SER A 180 -19.75 -2.83 1.60
N ILE A 181 -19.53 -3.36 0.39
CA ILE A 181 -18.57 -4.42 0.07
C ILE A 181 -17.24 -3.71 -0.21
N THR A 182 -16.34 -3.64 0.79
CA THR A 182 -15.00 -3.10 0.58
C THR A 182 -14.04 -4.19 0.11
N HIS A 183 -13.53 -4.01 -1.11
CA HIS A 183 -12.44 -4.71 -1.79
C HIS A 183 -12.71 -6.08 -2.44
N ILE A 184 -12.76 -6.01 -3.78
CA ILE A 184 -12.58 -7.09 -4.76
C ILE A 184 -11.14 -7.61 -4.65
N THR A 185 -10.92 -8.76 -4.04
CA THR A 185 -9.73 -9.61 -4.27
C THR A 185 -10.00 -11.06 -3.88
N SER A 186 -10.48 -11.88 -4.83
CA SER A 186 -9.98 -13.25 -5.08
C SER A 186 -10.62 -13.84 -6.35
N PRO A 187 -9.93 -14.74 -7.08
CA PRO A 187 -10.29 -15.15 -8.43
C PRO A 187 -11.29 -16.30 -8.42
N ASP A 188 -12.48 -16.07 -8.94
CA ASP A 188 -13.24 -17.12 -9.62
C ASP A 188 -14.05 -16.45 -10.77
N PRO A 189 -14.11 -17.06 -11.97
CA PRO A 189 -14.72 -16.45 -13.13
C PRO A 189 -16.21 -16.77 -13.09
N ASP A 190 -17.02 -15.71 -12.93
CA ASP A 190 -18.47 -15.63 -13.19
C ASP A 190 -19.30 -15.21 -11.96
N GLU A 191 -19.13 -13.98 -11.49
CA GLU A 191 -20.22 -13.00 -11.33
C GLU A 191 -19.70 -11.65 -10.82
N SER A 192 -19.94 -10.60 -11.62
CA SER A 192 -19.82 -9.17 -11.27
C SER A 192 -18.42 -8.62 -10.93
N SER A 193 -17.45 -8.79 -11.84
CA SER A 193 -16.36 -7.82 -11.94
C SER A 193 -16.94 -6.47 -12.38
N ILE A 194 -16.85 -5.44 -11.51
CA ILE A 194 -17.19 -4.08 -11.91
C ILE A 194 -16.32 -3.72 -13.12
N ARG A 195 -16.95 -3.48 -14.27
CA ARG A 195 -16.25 -3.18 -15.53
C ARG A 195 -15.32 -1.99 -15.30
N THR A 196 -14.04 -2.11 -15.67
CA THR A 196 -13.09 -0.99 -15.60
C THR A 196 -12.93 -0.38 -16.98
N ILE A 197 -13.17 0.92 -17.07
CA ILE A 197 -13.00 1.76 -18.26
C ILE A 197 -11.71 2.55 -18.11
N THR A 198 -10.87 2.51 -19.14
CA THR A 198 -9.53 3.09 -19.13
C THR A 198 -9.28 3.95 -20.37
N LEU A 199 -8.07 4.51 -20.48
CA LEU A 199 -7.64 5.29 -21.64
C LEU A 199 -7.77 4.51 -22.97
N VAL A 200 -7.55 3.20 -22.97
CA VAL A 200 -7.62 2.37 -24.20
C VAL A 200 -9.05 2.15 -24.69
N ASP A 201 -10.04 2.60 -23.92
CA ASP A 201 -11.46 2.48 -24.25
C ASP A 201 -12.04 3.75 -24.87
N ASN A 202 -11.22 4.78 -25.13
CA ASN A 202 -11.66 6.00 -25.78
C ASN A 202 -12.43 5.71 -27.09
N ASP A 203 -13.49 6.48 -27.33
CA ASP A 203 -14.41 6.36 -28.46
C ASP A 203 -15.18 5.03 -28.56
N LYS A 204 -15.02 4.12 -27.59
CA LYS A 204 -15.80 2.88 -27.55
C LYS A 204 -17.20 3.11 -27.00
N VAL A 205 -18.11 2.23 -27.41
CA VAL A 205 -19.45 2.13 -26.83
C VAL A 205 -19.40 1.28 -25.56
N ILE A 206 -19.83 1.86 -24.45
CA ILE A 206 -19.96 1.18 -23.15
C ILE A 206 -21.41 0.72 -23.03
N SER A 207 -21.65 -0.56 -23.27
CA SER A 207 -22.95 -1.19 -23.04
C SER A 207 -23.10 -1.61 -21.57
N LEU A 208 -24.16 -1.15 -20.92
CA LEU A 208 -24.49 -1.42 -19.52
C LEU A 208 -25.93 -1.95 -19.41
N LYS A 209 -26.19 -2.83 -18.45
CA LYS A 209 -27.55 -3.11 -17.96
C LYS A 209 -27.97 -2.07 -16.93
N LYS A 210 -29.26 -1.79 -16.80
CA LYS A 210 -29.75 -0.92 -15.72
C LYS A 210 -29.27 -1.39 -14.34
N GLY A 211 -28.69 -0.49 -13.55
CA GLY A 211 -28.09 -0.78 -12.24
C GLY A 211 -26.66 -1.31 -12.32
N GLU A 212 -26.13 -1.56 -13.52
CA GLU A 212 -24.72 -1.92 -13.70
C GLU A 212 -23.83 -0.72 -13.40
N ARG A 213 -22.70 -1.02 -12.74
CA ARG A 213 -21.68 -0.06 -12.36
C ARG A 213 -20.39 -0.29 -13.14
N PHE A 214 -19.66 0.79 -13.39
CA PHE A 214 -18.32 0.73 -13.92
C PHE A 214 -17.37 1.67 -13.19
N LEU A 215 -16.08 1.32 -13.21
CA LEU A 215 -14.99 2.11 -12.65
C LEU A 215 -14.30 2.88 -13.78
N LEU A 216 -14.10 4.19 -13.61
CA LEU A 216 -13.27 4.99 -14.53
C LEU A 216 -11.86 5.15 -13.94
N LYS A 217 -10.87 4.55 -14.60
CA LYS A 217 -9.46 4.55 -14.15
C LYS A 217 -8.54 5.05 -15.25
N LEU A 218 -8.15 6.31 -15.16
CA LEU A 218 -7.33 7.02 -16.15
C LEU A 218 -5.92 7.34 -15.64
N GLY A 219 -5.60 6.97 -14.39
CA GLY A 219 -4.30 7.24 -13.78
C GLY A 219 -4.21 8.60 -13.09
N ASP A 220 -3.02 8.94 -12.62
CA ASP A 220 -2.70 10.15 -11.85
C ASP A 220 -1.72 11.10 -12.56
N ASP A 221 -1.41 10.87 -13.84
CA ASP A 221 -0.52 11.75 -14.63
C ASP A 221 -1.17 13.10 -15.04
N TYR A 222 -2.51 13.16 -14.98
CA TYR A 222 -3.31 14.32 -15.37
C TYR A 222 -4.27 14.73 -14.25
N ASN A 223 -4.59 16.01 -14.20
CA ASN A 223 -5.76 16.53 -13.51
C ASN A 223 -6.98 16.29 -14.39
N TRP A 224 -7.82 15.35 -13.98
CA TRP A 224 -8.97 14.89 -14.73
C TRP A 224 -10.25 15.60 -14.31
N ASP A 225 -11.03 16.00 -15.30
CA ASP A 225 -12.38 16.53 -15.13
C ASP A 225 -13.34 15.74 -16.01
N ALA A 226 -14.36 15.12 -15.41
CA ALA A 226 -15.26 14.19 -16.07
C ALA A 226 -16.71 14.66 -15.99
N GLU A 227 -17.34 14.82 -17.14
CA GLU A 227 -18.71 15.29 -17.30
C GLU A 227 -19.58 14.25 -18.00
N ILE A 228 -20.84 14.17 -17.58
CA ILE A 228 -21.86 13.34 -18.25
C ILE A 228 -22.98 14.26 -18.73
N ASN A 229 -23.28 14.19 -20.02
CA ASN A 229 -24.29 15.06 -20.64
C ASN A 229 -25.73 14.78 -20.15
N ASN A 230 -26.00 13.56 -19.68
CA ASN A 230 -27.30 13.13 -19.19
C ASN A 230 -27.16 12.26 -17.93
N GLN A 231 -27.15 12.93 -16.77
CA GLN A 231 -27.00 12.27 -15.48
C GLN A 231 -28.21 11.42 -15.06
N THR A 232 -29.35 11.52 -15.76
CA THR A 232 -30.52 10.66 -15.48
C THR A 232 -30.34 9.25 -16.02
N ILE A 233 -29.40 9.04 -16.95
CA ILE A 233 -29.10 7.73 -17.56
C ILE A 233 -27.93 7.07 -16.85
N VAL A 234 -26.85 7.82 -16.59
CA VAL A 234 -25.70 7.38 -15.80
C VAL A 234 -25.22 8.53 -14.94
N SER A 235 -24.89 8.28 -13.67
CA SER A 235 -24.31 9.30 -12.80
C SER A 235 -23.14 8.77 -11.98
N LYS A 236 -22.29 9.69 -11.50
CA LYS A 236 -21.21 9.36 -10.58
C LYS A 236 -21.80 8.99 -9.21
N VAL A 237 -21.36 7.86 -8.68
CA VAL A 237 -21.68 7.44 -7.32
C VAL A 237 -20.90 8.34 -6.35
N ILE A 238 -21.63 8.97 -5.44
CA ILE A 238 -21.08 9.87 -4.41
C ILE A 238 -20.89 9.13 -3.09
N ASN A 239 -20.07 9.70 -2.19
CA ASN A 239 -19.82 9.17 -0.84
C ASN A 239 -19.19 7.77 -0.80
N ILE A 240 -18.38 7.44 -1.79
CA ILE A 240 -17.62 6.19 -1.85
C ILE A 240 -16.11 6.48 -1.84
N MET A 241 -15.34 5.61 -1.18
CA MET A 241 -13.89 5.63 -1.25
C MET A 241 -13.44 4.99 -2.56
N ILE A 242 -12.53 5.64 -3.29
CA ILE A 242 -12.00 5.17 -4.57
C ILE A 242 -10.48 5.02 -4.49
N VAL A 243 -9.93 4.04 -5.20
CA VAL A 243 -8.48 3.78 -5.22
C VAL A 243 -7.73 4.88 -5.98
N LYS A 244 -6.46 5.13 -5.61
CA LYS A 244 -5.60 6.13 -6.27
C LYS A 244 -5.58 5.93 -7.80
N GLY A 245 -5.65 7.03 -8.55
CA GLY A 245 -5.68 7.03 -10.02
C GLY A 245 -7.05 6.71 -10.64
N THR A 246 -8.11 6.65 -9.82
CA THR A 246 -9.50 6.45 -10.25
C THR A 246 -10.26 7.78 -10.22
N GLN A 247 -11.06 8.05 -11.25
CA GLN A 247 -11.85 9.29 -11.37
C GLN A 247 -13.24 9.15 -10.75
N GLY A 248 -13.78 7.93 -10.72
CA GLY A 248 -15.02 7.61 -10.00
C GLY A 248 -15.59 6.25 -10.34
N VAL A 249 -16.62 5.86 -9.59
CA VAL A 249 -17.55 4.78 -9.98
C VAL A 249 -18.80 5.45 -10.53
N TYR A 250 -19.36 4.88 -11.58
CA TYR A 250 -20.53 5.37 -12.25
C TYR A 250 -21.59 4.27 -12.30
N GLU A 251 -22.85 4.65 -12.12
CA GLU A 251 -23.99 3.73 -12.09
C GLU A 251 -25.03 4.13 -13.13
N SER A 252 -25.60 3.14 -13.81
CA SER A 252 -26.67 3.32 -14.77
C SER A 252 -28.06 3.24 -14.12
N HIS A 253 -28.97 4.13 -14.54
CA HIS A 253 -30.29 4.34 -13.90
C HIS A 253 -31.46 4.09 -14.84
N ASN A 254 -31.41 4.68 -16.03
CA ASN A 254 -32.49 4.62 -17.01
C ASN A 254 -31.96 4.15 -18.36
N LEU A 255 -32.80 3.44 -19.10
CA LEU A 255 -32.50 3.01 -20.46
C LEU A 255 -32.29 4.23 -21.37
N GLY A 256 -31.34 4.13 -22.29
CA GLY A 256 -31.03 5.21 -23.24
C GLY A 256 -29.53 5.40 -23.46
N ASN A 257 -29.16 6.53 -24.05
CA ASN A 257 -27.79 6.86 -24.36
C ASN A 257 -27.32 8.10 -23.59
N ALA A 258 -26.12 8.04 -23.05
CA ALA A 258 -25.40 9.16 -22.47
C ALA A 258 -24.01 9.26 -23.09
N VAL A 259 -23.42 10.44 -23.06
CA VAL A 259 -22.04 10.68 -23.46
C VAL A 259 -21.29 11.15 -22.23
N MET A 260 -20.19 10.47 -21.92
CA MET A 260 -19.23 10.90 -20.92
C MET A 260 -18.03 11.52 -21.62
N THR A 261 -17.71 12.74 -21.25
CA THR A 261 -16.55 13.48 -21.75
C THR A 261 -15.59 13.68 -20.59
N THR A 262 -14.29 13.47 -20.81
CA THR A 262 -13.28 13.69 -19.77
C THR A 262 -12.09 14.45 -20.33
N THR A 263 -11.73 15.54 -19.66
CA THR A 263 -10.56 16.35 -19.99
C THR A 263 -9.43 16.04 -19.01
N GLY A 264 -8.27 15.65 -19.52
CA GLY A 264 -7.05 15.48 -18.76
C GLY A 264 -6.09 16.62 -19.02
N ASN A 265 -5.82 17.45 -18.01
CA ASN A 265 -4.80 18.49 -18.07
C ASN A 265 -3.51 17.98 -17.41
N PRO A 266 -2.35 17.98 -18.11
CA PRO A 266 -1.09 17.54 -17.50
C PRO A 266 -0.81 18.28 -16.21
N ILE A 267 -0.43 17.57 -15.16
CA ILE A 267 -0.17 18.17 -13.83
C ILE A 267 0.90 19.26 -13.93
N CYS A 268 1.89 19.06 -14.80
CA CYS A 268 2.97 20.01 -15.04
C CYS A 268 2.52 21.38 -15.56
N LEU A 269 1.32 21.52 -16.13
CA LEU A 269 0.78 22.83 -16.57
C LEU A 269 0.50 23.78 -15.40
N ALA A 270 0.20 23.24 -14.21
CA ALA A 270 -0.09 24.03 -13.02
C ALA A 270 1.16 24.37 -12.18
N THR A 271 2.35 24.01 -12.65
CA THR A 271 3.62 24.23 -11.93
C THR A 271 4.28 25.55 -12.29
N SER A 272 5.30 25.95 -11.53
CA SER A 272 6.05 27.19 -11.76
C SER A 272 6.81 27.22 -13.09
N THR A 273 7.09 26.06 -13.68
CA THR A 273 7.65 25.93 -15.03
C THR A 273 6.76 25.01 -15.87
N PRO A 274 5.78 25.56 -16.60
CA PRO A 274 4.82 24.76 -17.37
C PRO A 274 5.48 23.92 -18.46
N CYS A 275 5.02 22.68 -18.59
CA CYS A 275 5.40 21.78 -19.68
C CYS A 275 4.67 22.15 -20.99
N LEU A 276 5.18 21.62 -22.12
CA LEU A 276 4.53 21.74 -23.44
C LEU A 276 3.60 20.55 -23.77
N GLN A 277 3.31 19.70 -22.78
CA GLN A 277 2.43 18.55 -22.98
C GLN A 277 0.98 19.05 -23.20
N PRO A 278 0.28 18.59 -24.25
CA PRO A 278 -1.09 19.01 -24.50
C PRO A 278 -2.07 18.35 -23.54
N SER A 279 -3.19 19.02 -23.27
CA SER A 279 -4.35 18.40 -22.64
C SER A 279 -4.96 17.35 -23.57
N ILE A 280 -5.52 16.32 -22.97
CA ILE A 280 -6.19 15.23 -23.68
C ILE A 280 -7.69 15.28 -23.43
N LEU A 281 -8.47 14.96 -24.45
CA LEU A 281 -9.92 14.88 -24.40
C LEU A 281 -10.35 13.46 -24.75
N LEU A 282 -11.13 12.85 -23.87
CA LEU A 282 -11.64 11.50 -24.01
C LEU A 282 -13.16 11.53 -24.05
N THR A 283 -13.75 10.67 -24.86
CA THR A 283 -15.20 10.57 -25.03
C THR A 283 -15.64 9.12 -25.06
N TRP A 284 -16.71 8.80 -24.34
CA TRP A 284 -17.34 7.48 -24.35
C TRP A 284 -18.84 7.60 -24.60
N ASN A 285 -19.34 6.75 -25.48
CA ASN A 285 -20.77 6.60 -25.73
C ASN A 285 -21.31 5.50 -24.81
N ILE A 286 -22.16 5.85 -23.86
CA ILE A 286 -22.73 4.90 -22.91
C ILE A 286 -24.14 4.55 -23.37
N GLN A 287 -24.42 3.26 -23.51
CA GLN A 287 -25.73 2.72 -23.88
C GLN A 287 -26.24 1.82 -22.76
N VAL A 288 -27.35 2.23 -22.13
CA VAL A 288 -28.02 1.46 -21.08
C VAL A 288 -29.17 0.67 -21.69
N MET A 289 -29.09 -0.65 -21.58
CA MET A 289 -30.05 -1.62 -22.09
C MET A 289 -30.68 -2.41 -20.94
N GLU A 290 -31.70 -3.19 -21.26
CA GLU A 290 -32.45 -4.01 -20.31
C GLU A 290 -31.65 -5.20 -19.79
#